data_AF-A0A841E6B7-F1
#
_entry.id   AF-A0A841E6B7-F1
#
_cell.length_a   1.000
_cell.length_b   1.000
_cell.length_c   1.000
_cell.angle_alpha   90.00
_cell.angle_beta   90.00
_cell.angle_gamma   90.00
#
_symmetry.space_group_name_H-M   'P 1'
#
loop_
_entity.id
_entity.type
_entity.pdbx_description
1 polymer ?
#
loop_
_entity_poly.entity_id
_entity_poly.type
_entity_poly.pdbx_seq_one_letter_code
_entity_poly.pdbx_strand_id
1 'polypeptide(L)'
;MSPTRHTNRRHALRRWAPRGAALAALGLAATGCASNEFTRLGVPEPITEQGHRVLTLWQGSWVAAFAVGILVWGLIIWSIIFHRKRSEQLPPQVRYNMPIEALYTVLPIVIIAVLFYFTARDQTALMSTEEEADTYVEVVAFQWSWQFNYLDESYADSDGDPQTRFSAAGTPEQRPTLVLREGDVVHFDLTSPDVIHSFWIPAFAFKMDVIPGQDNEFQVKVEEGTAGTYAGRCAELCGVDHARMLFDVEVMEPDDYDAWVAEQEAQAQQQDTGEQPGEESGQQTPDADTAGSEGESPEDGAVGDERPAPADDAGAPAPANEEAGR
;
A
#
# COMPACT_ATOMS: atom_id res chain seq x y z
N MET A 1 -10.77 -72.03 33.75
CA MET A 1 -10.15 -70.95 34.56
C MET A 1 -9.21 -70.16 33.66
N SER A 2 -9.58 -68.94 33.25
CA SER A 2 -8.71 -68.01 32.51
C SER A 2 -8.74 -66.67 33.24
N PRO A 3 -7.58 -66.05 33.55
CA PRO A 3 -7.55 -64.81 34.31
C PRO A 3 -7.79 -63.60 33.40
N THR A 4 -8.66 -62.71 33.85
CA THR A 4 -8.96 -61.41 33.24
C THR A 4 -7.81 -60.43 33.51
N ARG A 5 -7.16 -59.92 32.45
CA ARG A 5 -6.24 -58.78 32.55
C ARG A 5 -7.03 -57.47 32.55
N HIS A 6 -7.22 -56.89 33.73
CA HIS A 6 -7.62 -55.48 33.86
C HIS A 6 -6.42 -54.57 33.54
N THR A 7 -6.39 -53.98 32.35
CA THR A 7 -5.38 -52.98 31.99
C THR A 7 -5.71 -51.61 32.59
N ASN A 8 -4.77 -51.12 33.39
CA ASN A 8 -4.85 -49.96 34.25
C ASN A 8 -4.75 -48.63 33.47
N ARG A 9 -5.84 -48.21 32.77
CA ARG A 9 -5.90 -46.95 32.00
C ARG A 9 -5.77 -45.67 32.84
N ARG A 10 -5.98 -45.75 34.16
CA ARG A 10 -6.03 -44.57 35.04
C ARG A 10 -4.65 -43.96 35.36
N HIS A 11 -3.55 -44.69 35.17
CA HIS A 11 -2.20 -44.17 35.48
C HIS A 11 -1.55 -43.38 34.34
N ALA A 12 -1.97 -43.57 33.08
CA ALA A 12 -1.38 -42.89 31.94
C ALA A 12 -1.75 -41.39 31.93
N LEU A 13 -3.03 -41.06 32.13
CA LEU A 13 -3.52 -39.66 32.13
C LEU A 13 -2.88 -38.79 33.23
N ARG A 14 -2.60 -39.37 34.40
CA ARG A 14 -2.05 -38.67 35.56
C ARG A 14 -0.56 -38.30 35.42
N ARG A 15 0.18 -38.95 34.50
CA ARG A 15 1.60 -38.65 34.22
C ARG A 15 1.82 -37.54 33.19
N TRP A 16 0.80 -37.23 32.38
CA TRP A 16 0.89 -36.23 31.33
C TRP A 16 0.19 -34.91 31.68
N ALA A 17 -0.77 -34.94 32.61
CA ALA A 17 -1.42 -33.75 33.15
C ALA A 17 -0.44 -32.63 33.63
N PRO A 18 0.64 -32.92 34.41
CA PRO A 18 1.56 -31.87 34.84
C PRO A 18 2.44 -31.33 33.70
N ARG A 19 2.72 -32.15 32.67
CA ARG A 19 3.49 -31.73 31.48
C ARG A 19 2.66 -30.87 30.54
N GLY A 20 1.37 -31.22 30.36
CA GLY A 20 0.42 -30.40 29.62
C GLY A 20 0.16 -29.06 30.30
N ALA A 21 0.02 -29.05 31.63
CA ALA A 21 -0.12 -27.82 32.40
C ALA A 21 1.14 -26.94 32.35
N ALA A 22 2.33 -27.54 32.41
CA ALA A 22 3.59 -26.80 32.28
C ALA A 22 3.79 -26.21 30.87
N LEU A 23 3.41 -26.94 29.81
CA LEU A 23 3.47 -26.43 28.43
C LEU A 23 2.42 -25.34 28.19
N ALA A 24 1.21 -25.47 28.76
CA ALA A 24 0.20 -24.42 28.69
C ALA A 24 0.63 -23.17 29.47
N ALA A 25 1.23 -23.33 30.65
CA ALA A 25 1.77 -22.23 31.45
C ALA A 25 2.96 -21.56 30.77
N LEU A 26 3.82 -22.32 30.08
CA LEU A 26 4.92 -21.78 29.29
C LEU A 26 4.41 -21.03 28.05
N GLY A 27 3.35 -21.52 27.40
CA GLY A 27 2.68 -20.83 26.30
C GLY A 27 2.03 -19.51 26.75
N LEU A 28 1.36 -19.50 27.91
CA LEU A 28 0.78 -18.30 28.53
C LEU A 28 1.84 -17.30 29.02
N ALA A 29 3.00 -17.78 29.49
CA ALA A 29 4.12 -16.94 29.89
C ALA A 29 4.86 -16.35 28.68
N ALA A 30 4.91 -17.08 27.55
CA ALA A 30 5.53 -16.62 26.31
C ALA A 30 4.70 -15.55 25.58
N THR A 31 3.41 -15.40 25.88
CA THR A 31 2.56 -14.31 25.36
C THR A 31 2.69 -12.98 26.14
N GLY A 32 3.60 -12.90 27.13
CA GLY A 32 3.75 -11.74 28.02
C GLY A 32 4.57 -10.56 27.46
N CYS A 33 5.23 -10.72 26.31
CA CYS A 33 5.87 -9.61 25.60
C CYS A 33 4.87 -9.09 24.56
N ALA A 34 3.99 -8.19 24.99
CA ALA A 34 2.99 -7.56 24.15
C ALA A 34 3.66 -6.60 23.15
N SER A 35 4.08 -7.11 22.00
CA SER A 35 3.99 -6.31 20.78
C SER A 35 2.51 -6.35 20.35
N ASN A 36 1.89 -5.19 20.19
CA ASN A 36 0.56 -5.09 19.59
C ASN A 36 0.55 -5.52 18.10
N GLU A 37 1.71 -5.87 17.54
CA GLU A 37 1.85 -6.41 16.20
C GLU A 37 1.10 -7.74 16.02
N PHE A 38 1.12 -8.63 17.03
CA PHE A 38 0.36 -9.88 16.97
C PHE A 38 -1.16 -9.63 16.98
N THR A 39 -1.62 -8.64 17.75
CA THR A 39 -3.05 -8.29 17.80
C THR A 39 -3.52 -7.56 16.54
N ARG A 40 -2.60 -6.96 15.77
CA ARG A 40 -2.87 -6.36 14.45
C ARG A 40 -2.88 -7.35 13.29
N LEU A 41 -2.47 -8.61 13.52
CA LEU A 41 -2.48 -9.68 12.52
C LEU A 41 -1.76 -9.30 11.21
N GLY A 42 -0.63 -8.60 11.32
CA GLY A 42 0.24 -8.24 10.19
C GLY A 42 -0.03 -6.88 9.54
N VAL A 43 -1.01 -6.10 10.03
CA VAL A 43 -1.22 -4.71 9.60
C VAL A 43 -0.25 -3.79 10.38
N PRO A 44 0.41 -2.82 9.71
CA PRO A 44 1.20 -1.78 10.37
C PRO A 44 0.39 -0.98 11.40
N GLU A 45 1.08 -0.20 12.23
CA GLU A 45 0.38 0.65 13.19
C GLU A 45 -0.25 1.80 12.42
N PRO A 46 -1.59 1.98 12.49
CA PRO A 46 -2.21 3.09 11.81
C PRO A 46 -1.79 4.41 12.43
N ILE A 47 -1.50 5.39 11.59
CA ILE A 47 -1.17 6.77 12.01
C ILE A 47 -2.27 7.77 11.65
N THR A 48 -3.42 7.27 11.20
CA THR A 48 -4.58 8.06 10.83
C THR A 48 -5.85 7.53 11.49
N GLU A 49 -6.82 8.40 11.72
CA GLU A 49 -8.13 7.99 12.29
C GLU A 49 -8.81 6.94 11.38
N GLN A 50 -8.74 7.17 10.07
CA GLN A 50 -9.25 6.28 9.02
C GLN A 50 -8.58 4.90 9.12
N GLY A 51 -7.26 4.85 9.32
CA GLY A 51 -6.53 3.60 9.43
C GLY A 51 -6.93 2.76 10.65
N HIS A 52 -7.27 3.39 11.79
CA HIS A 52 -7.80 2.66 12.96
C HIS A 52 -9.18 2.04 12.72
N ARG A 53 -10.03 2.70 11.92
CA ARG A 53 -11.31 2.13 11.49
C ARG A 53 -11.09 0.87 10.65
N VAL A 54 -10.19 0.95 9.67
CA VAL A 54 -9.79 -0.21 8.85
C VAL A 54 -9.24 -1.35 9.73
N LEU A 55 -8.36 -1.03 10.68
CA LEU A 55 -7.77 -2.02 11.58
C LEU A 55 -8.84 -2.70 12.46
N THR A 56 -9.81 -1.96 12.96
CA THR A 56 -10.90 -2.50 13.78
C THR A 56 -11.77 -3.47 12.97
N LEU A 57 -12.12 -3.11 11.73
CA LEU A 57 -12.87 -3.98 10.83
C LEU A 57 -12.07 -5.24 10.45
N TRP A 58 -10.77 -5.10 10.22
CA TRP A 58 -9.84 -6.21 9.95
C TRP A 58 -9.79 -7.20 11.13
N GLN A 59 -9.61 -6.70 12.35
CA GLN A 59 -9.59 -7.52 13.56
C GLN A 59 -10.93 -8.24 13.77
N GLY A 60 -12.05 -7.53 13.62
CA GLY A 60 -13.39 -8.12 13.71
C GLY A 60 -13.60 -9.23 12.68
N SER A 61 -13.16 -9.00 11.44
CA SER A 61 -13.25 -9.97 10.34
C SER A 61 -12.41 -11.23 10.61
N TRP A 62 -11.19 -11.07 11.14
CA TRP A 62 -10.35 -12.20 11.54
C TRP A 62 -10.92 -12.99 12.70
N VAL A 63 -11.50 -12.34 13.71
CA VAL A 63 -12.18 -13.04 14.81
C VAL A 63 -13.32 -13.91 14.26
N ALA A 64 -14.13 -13.38 13.35
CA ALA A 64 -15.18 -14.14 12.68
C ALA A 64 -14.61 -15.30 11.84
N ALA A 65 -13.54 -15.04 11.07
CA ALA A 65 -12.86 -16.05 10.26
C ALA A 65 -12.27 -17.18 11.11
N PHE A 66 -11.62 -16.88 12.24
CA PHE A 66 -11.11 -17.89 13.16
C PHE A 66 -12.22 -18.68 13.83
N ALA A 67 -13.34 -18.05 14.21
CA ALA A 67 -14.49 -18.76 14.77
C ALA A 67 -15.03 -19.82 13.79
N VAL A 68 -15.22 -19.44 12.52
CA VAL A 68 -15.66 -20.36 11.46
C VAL A 68 -14.57 -21.39 11.14
N GLY A 69 -13.32 -20.96 11.00
CA GLY A 69 -12.18 -21.82 10.67
C GLY A 69 -11.95 -22.91 11.72
N ILE A 70 -11.97 -22.55 13.01
CA ILE A 70 -11.84 -23.50 14.13
C ILE A 70 -13.01 -24.48 14.14
N LEU A 71 -14.24 -24.02 13.89
CA LEU A 71 -15.41 -24.91 13.78
C LEU A 71 -15.20 -25.93 12.66
N VAL A 72 -14.87 -25.48 11.44
CA VAL A 72 -14.71 -26.33 10.26
C VAL A 72 -13.54 -27.30 10.43
N TRP A 73 -12.37 -26.81 10.85
CA TRP A 73 -11.21 -27.66 11.15
C TRP A 73 -11.52 -28.67 12.25
N GLY A 74 -12.23 -28.24 13.30
CA GLY A 74 -12.71 -29.12 14.36
C GLY A 74 -13.59 -30.25 13.84
N LEU A 75 -14.56 -29.95 12.97
CA LEU A 75 -15.45 -30.94 12.35
C LEU A 75 -14.69 -31.90 11.43
N ILE A 76 -13.73 -31.41 10.65
CA ILE A 76 -12.88 -32.23 9.77
C ILE A 76 -12.02 -33.18 10.62
N ILE A 77 -11.30 -32.65 11.60
CA ILE A 77 -10.43 -33.42 12.49
C ILE A 77 -11.25 -34.45 13.28
N TRP A 78 -12.42 -34.05 13.77
CA TRP A 78 -13.37 -34.95 14.43
C TRP A 78 -13.76 -36.11 13.51
N SER A 79 -14.11 -35.81 12.26
CA SER A 79 -14.50 -36.83 11.27
C SER A 79 -13.35 -37.80 10.98
N ILE A 80 -12.12 -37.29 10.81
CA ILE A 80 -10.92 -38.11 10.59
C ILE A 80 -10.64 -39.04 11.77
N ILE A 81 -10.74 -38.55 13.02
CA ILE A 81 -10.38 -39.31 14.21
C ILE A 81 -11.46 -40.33 14.60
N PHE A 82 -12.73 -39.91 14.62
CA PHE A 82 -13.83 -40.72 15.14
C PHE A 82 -14.41 -41.68 14.09
N HIS A 83 -14.42 -41.29 12.81
CA HIS A 83 -15.01 -42.11 11.74
C HIS A 83 -13.95 -42.87 10.92
N ARG A 84 -12.70 -42.94 11.40
CA ARG A 84 -11.66 -43.78 10.81
C ARG A 84 -12.10 -45.25 10.76
N LYS A 85 -11.85 -45.94 9.64
CA LYS A 85 -12.18 -47.37 9.45
C LYS A 85 -11.64 -48.23 10.61
N ARG A 86 -12.52 -49.03 11.22
CA ARG A 86 -12.19 -50.01 12.29
C ARG A 86 -12.81 -51.40 12.07
N SER A 87 -13.73 -51.55 11.14
CA SER A 87 -14.37 -52.82 10.80
C SER A 87 -14.77 -52.84 9.32
N GLU A 88 -15.15 -54.00 8.80
CA GLU A 88 -15.63 -54.19 7.42
C GLU A 88 -17.15 -53.96 7.27
N GLN A 89 -17.84 -53.55 8.35
CA GLN A 89 -19.26 -53.19 8.27
C GLN A 89 -19.43 -51.84 7.53
N LEU A 90 -20.39 -51.78 6.62
CA LEU A 90 -20.71 -50.55 5.89
C LEU A 90 -21.32 -49.50 6.84
N PRO A 91 -20.96 -48.21 6.71
CA PRO A 91 -21.57 -47.15 7.50
C PRO A 91 -23.05 -46.94 7.14
N PRO A 92 -23.85 -46.33 8.04
CA PRO A 92 -25.24 -46.00 7.74
C PRO A 92 -25.33 -45.05 6.53
N GLN A 93 -26.15 -45.41 5.54
CA GLN A 93 -26.38 -44.61 4.33
C GLN A 93 -27.48 -43.58 4.57
N VAL A 94 -27.10 -42.39 5.05
CA VAL A 94 -28.01 -41.24 5.17
C VAL A 94 -27.96 -40.39 3.89
N ARG A 95 -29.09 -39.83 3.45
CA ARG A 95 -29.18 -39.03 2.20
C ARG A 95 -29.61 -37.58 2.39
N TYR A 96 -30.58 -37.32 3.28
CA TYR A 96 -31.19 -35.99 3.41
C TYR A 96 -31.37 -35.63 4.87
N ASN A 97 -31.08 -34.37 5.19
CA ASN A 97 -31.36 -33.80 6.50
C ASN A 97 -31.73 -32.32 6.33
N MET A 98 -32.95 -32.06 5.84
CA MET A 98 -33.42 -30.69 5.53
C MET A 98 -33.15 -29.66 6.65
N PRO A 99 -33.31 -29.97 7.96
CA PRO A 99 -32.95 -29.02 9.01
C PRO A 99 -31.47 -28.61 9.04
N ILE A 100 -30.52 -29.54 8.86
CA ILE A 100 -29.08 -29.20 8.84
C ILE A 100 -28.73 -28.45 7.55
N GLU A 101 -29.36 -28.84 6.45
CA GLU A 101 -29.18 -28.21 5.14
C GLU A 101 -29.61 -26.74 5.16
N ALA A 102 -30.75 -26.45 5.80
CA ALA A 102 -31.19 -25.09 6.04
C ALA A 102 -30.21 -24.32 6.95
N LEU A 103 -29.72 -24.96 8.04
CA LEU A 103 -28.82 -24.32 9.00
C LEU A 103 -27.54 -23.81 8.33
N TYR A 104 -26.80 -24.67 7.61
CA TYR A 104 -25.54 -24.27 6.99
C TYR A 104 -25.73 -23.40 5.74
N THR A 105 -26.96 -23.21 5.27
CA THR A 105 -27.26 -22.29 4.16
C THR A 105 -27.61 -20.90 4.69
N VAL A 106 -28.50 -20.82 5.68
CA VAL A 106 -28.94 -19.54 6.27
C VAL A 106 -27.83 -18.91 7.10
N LEU A 107 -27.07 -19.70 7.86
CA LEU A 107 -26.04 -19.17 8.75
C LEU A 107 -24.94 -18.39 8.00
N PRO A 108 -24.32 -18.91 6.91
CA PRO A 108 -23.34 -18.13 6.14
C PRO A 108 -23.93 -16.87 5.52
N ILE A 109 -25.18 -16.91 5.04
CA ILE A 109 -25.85 -15.72 4.48
C ILE A 109 -25.95 -14.62 5.55
N VAL A 110 -26.35 -14.96 6.77
CA VAL A 110 -26.43 -14.00 7.88
C VAL A 110 -25.04 -13.46 8.24
N ILE A 111 -24.01 -14.30 8.31
CA ILE A 111 -22.63 -13.87 8.58
C ILE A 111 -22.16 -12.87 7.52
N ILE A 112 -22.37 -13.17 6.24
CA ILE A 112 -22.01 -12.28 5.13
C ILE A 112 -22.80 -10.98 5.19
N ALA A 113 -24.10 -11.02 5.46
CA ALA A 113 -24.94 -9.82 5.55
C ALA A 113 -24.46 -8.88 6.66
N VAL A 114 -24.06 -9.42 7.82
CA VAL A 114 -23.51 -8.62 8.93
C VAL A 114 -22.16 -8.02 8.54
N LEU A 115 -21.23 -8.80 7.97
CA LEU A 115 -19.94 -8.30 7.51
C LEU A 115 -20.09 -7.22 6.43
N PHE A 116 -21.00 -7.42 5.48
CA PHE A 116 -21.30 -6.45 4.43
C PHE A 116 -21.83 -5.13 5.01
N TYR A 117 -22.73 -5.18 6.00
CA TYR A 117 -23.24 -3.97 6.65
C TYR A 117 -22.12 -3.13 7.27
N PHE A 118 -21.22 -3.75 8.03
CA PHE A 118 -20.08 -3.03 8.63
C PHE A 118 -19.11 -2.52 7.56
N THR A 119 -18.82 -3.33 6.54
CA THR A 119 -17.95 -2.94 5.42
C THR A 119 -18.50 -1.72 4.68
N ALA A 120 -19.79 -1.72 4.30
CA ALA A 120 -20.40 -0.62 3.59
C ALA A 120 -20.43 0.66 4.41
N ARG A 121 -20.77 0.56 5.71
CA ARG A 121 -20.75 1.69 6.64
C ARG A 121 -19.36 2.32 6.72
N ASP A 122 -18.34 1.51 6.96
CA ASP A 122 -16.99 2.01 7.18
C ASP A 122 -16.38 2.53 5.87
N GLN A 123 -16.66 1.88 4.73
CA GLN A 123 -16.28 2.39 3.40
C GLN A 123 -16.86 3.78 3.14
N THR A 124 -18.15 4.01 3.41
CA THR A 124 -18.75 5.34 3.23
C THR A 124 -18.06 6.41 4.09
N ALA A 125 -17.66 6.06 5.31
CA ALA A 125 -16.93 6.99 6.16
C ALA A 125 -15.49 7.26 5.66
N LEU A 126 -14.82 6.25 5.11
CA LEU A 126 -13.45 6.38 4.58
C LEU A 126 -13.39 7.22 3.29
N MET A 127 -14.44 7.17 2.47
CA MET A 127 -14.53 7.91 1.20
C MET A 127 -15.14 9.31 1.34
N SER A 128 -15.43 9.75 2.56
CA SER A 128 -16.02 11.07 2.81
C SER A 128 -14.93 12.14 2.75
N THR A 129 -15.16 13.18 1.96
CA THR A 129 -14.30 14.37 1.82
C THR A 129 -14.98 15.65 2.34
N GLU A 130 -15.97 15.49 3.23
CA GLU A 130 -16.80 16.60 3.75
C GLU A 130 -16.12 17.44 4.86
N GLU A 131 -14.99 16.99 5.43
CA GLU A 131 -14.27 17.75 6.46
C GLU A 131 -13.44 18.87 5.81
N GLU A 132 -13.38 20.03 6.45
CA GLU A 132 -12.51 21.12 6.01
C GLU A 132 -11.04 20.67 6.19
N ALA A 133 -10.28 20.63 5.10
CA ALA A 133 -8.90 20.17 5.15
C ALA A 133 -7.95 21.31 5.51
N ASP A 134 -6.97 21.02 6.35
CA ASP A 134 -5.90 21.95 6.74
C ASP A 134 -4.82 22.04 5.67
N THR A 135 -4.56 20.92 4.97
CA THR A 135 -3.56 20.81 3.90
C THR A 135 -4.15 20.12 2.68
N TYR A 136 -3.94 20.71 1.49
CA TYR A 136 -4.30 20.12 0.20
C TYR A 136 -3.03 19.69 -0.54
N VAL A 137 -2.97 18.44 -0.96
CA VAL A 137 -1.84 17.87 -1.71
C VAL A 137 -2.34 17.21 -2.97
N GLU A 138 -1.95 17.75 -4.13
CA GLU A 138 -2.09 17.03 -5.39
C GLU A 138 -0.92 16.05 -5.55
N VAL A 139 -1.26 14.78 -5.69
CA VAL A 139 -0.35 13.67 -5.94
C VAL A 139 -0.36 13.35 -7.43
N VAL A 140 0.74 13.68 -8.10
CA VAL A 140 0.95 13.33 -9.50
C VAL A 140 1.77 12.06 -9.59
N ALA A 141 1.16 10.99 -10.10
CA ALA A 141 1.81 9.70 -10.34
C ALA A 141 2.20 9.55 -11.80
N PHE A 142 3.50 9.52 -12.11
CA PHE A 142 4.00 9.46 -13.49
C PHE A 142 5.10 8.40 -13.65
N GLN A 143 5.40 7.98 -14.87
CA GLN A 143 6.42 6.95 -15.13
C GLN A 143 7.84 7.49 -14.88
N TRP A 144 8.64 6.97 -13.93
CA TRP A 144 8.31 6.06 -12.83
C TRP A 144 8.71 6.70 -11.48
N SER A 145 8.01 7.77 -11.12
CA SER A 145 8.22 8.56 -9.91
C SER A 145 6.93 9.28 -9.47
N TRP A 146 7.02 10.01 -8.38
CA TRP A 146 5.91 10.79 -7.82
C TRP A 146 6.28 12.27 -7.78
N GLN A 147 5.26 13.12 -7.82
CA GLN A 147 5.38 14.53 -7.50
C GLN A 147 4.24 14.90 -6.53
N PHE A 148 4.60 15.65 -5.49
CA PHE A 148 3.65 16.16 -4.50
C PHE A 148 3.59 17.67 -4.64
N ASN A 149 2.44 18.20 -5.02
CA ASN A 149 2.18 19.61 -5.16
C ASN A 149 1.36 20.07 -3.95
N TYR A 150 1.89 21.01 -3.18
CA TYR A 150 1.19 21.57 -2.03
C TYR A 150 0.37 22.76 -2.50
N LEU A 151 -0.95 22.64 -2.40
CA LEU A 151 -1.88 23.64 -2.89
C LEU A 151 -2.24 24.63 -1.78
N ASP A 152 -2.39 25.89 -2.15
CA ASP A 152 -2.76 26.95 -1.21
C ASP A 152 -3.74 27.93 -1.88
N GLU A 153 -4.89 28.15 -1.23
CA GLU A 153 -5.94 29.05 -1.71
C GLU A 153 -5.46 30.51 -1.79
N SER A 154 -4.47 30.91 -0.99
CA SER A 154 -3.90 32.26 -1.04
C SER A 154 -3.15 32.56 -2.34
N TYR A 155 -2.80 31.52 -3.10
CA TYR A 155 -2.17 31.58 -4.42
C TYR A 155 -3.16 31.34 -5.55
N ALA A 156 -4.47 31.32 -5.27
CA ALA A 156 -5.49 31.03 -6.27
C ALA A 156 -5.36 31.94 -7.51
N ASP A 157 -5.60 31.34 -8.67
CA ASP A 157 -5.54 32.06 -9.94
C ASP A 157 -6.72 33.03 -10.12
N SER A 158 -6.80 33.67 -11.30
CA SER A 158 -7.90 34.59 -11.61
C SER A 158 -9.28 33.93 -11.64
N ASP A 159 -9.34 32.60 -11.76
CA ASP A 159 -10.56 31.81 -11.82
C ASP A 159 -10.94 31.24 -10.43
N GLY A 160 -10.03 31.35 -9.45
CA GLY A 160 -10.25 31.01 -8.04
C GLY A 160 -9.77 29.61 -7.67
N ASP A 161 -9.07 28.92 -8.57
CA ASP A 161 -8.58 27.57 -8.33
C ASP A 161 -7.26 27.62 -7.54
N PRO A 162 -7.11 26.82 -6.44
CA PRO A 162 -5.88 26.77 -5.65
C PRO A 162 -4.68 26.44 -6.52
N GLN A 163 -3.59 27.17 -6.34
CA GLN A 163 -2.37 26.94 -7.11
C GLN A 163 -1.31 26.26 -6.26
N THR A 164 -0.36 25.62 -6.95
CA THR A 164 0.80 25.01 -6.31
C THR A 164 1.69 26.06 -5.68
N ARG A 165 1.82 26.02 -4.35
CA ARG A 165 2.71 26.87 -3.57
C ARG A 165 4.17 26.44 -3.70
N PHE A 166 4.40 25.14 -3.64
CA PHE A 166 5.68 24.49 -3.92
C PHE A 166 5.46 22.99 -4.23
N SER A 167 6.48 22.35 -4.82
CA SER A 167 6.41 20.95 -5.24
C SER A 167 7.62 20.17 -4.76
N ALA A 168 7.40 18.91 -4.39
CA ALA A 168 8.43 17.91 -4.19
C ALA A 168 8.31 16.84 -5.28
N ALA A 169 9.11 16.98 -6.35
CA ALA A 169 9.17 16.02 -7.45
C ALA A 169 10.37 15.08 -7.29
N GLY A 170 10.15 13.79 -7.49
CA GLY A 170 11.20 12.78 -7.49
C GLY A 170 11.67 12.43 -8.89
N THR A 171 12.79 11.74 -8.99
CA THR A 171 13.24 11.06 -10.21
C THR A 171 13.31 9.54 -9.98
N PRO A 172 13.48 8.72 -11.04
CA PRO A 172 13.70 7.29 -10.86
C PRO A 172 14.92 6.94 -9.96
N GLU A 173 15.90 7.85 -9.86
CA GLU A 173 17.08 7.71 -9.01
C GLU A 173 16.87 8.28 -7.60
N GLN A 174 16.08 9.34 -7.46
CA GLN A 174 15.84 10.05 -6.21
C GLN A 174 14.36 10.05 -5.83
N ARG A 175 14.05 9.35 -4.74
CA ARG A 175 12.68 9.29 -4.22
C ARG A 175 12.24 10.67 -3.73
N PRO A 176 10.99 11.08 -4.02
CA PRO A 176 10.41 12.25 -3.39
C PRO A 176 9.97 11.91 -1.97
N THR A 177 9.91 12.96 -1.13
CA THR A 177 9.36 12.88 0.22
C THR A 177 8.06 13.67 0.27
N LEU A 178 6.98 13.03 0.69
CA LEU A 178 5.73 13.67 1.09
C LEU A 178 5.85 14.07 2.56
N VAL A 179 5.92 15.36 2.84
CA VAL A 179 5.94 15.89 4.21
C VAL A 179 4.52 16.28 4.63
N LEU A 180 4.10 15.86 5.82
CA LEU A 180 2.79 16.12 6.40
C LEU A 180 2.95 16.61 7.84
N ARG A 181 1.94 17.32 8.36
CA ARG A 181 1.86 17.75 9.75
C ARG A 181 0.98 16.79 10.54
N GLU A 182 1.39 16.42 11.75
CA GLU A 182 0.50 15.66 12.62
C GLU A 182 -0.66 16.52 13.16
N GLY A 183 -1.82 15.92 13.36
CA GLY A 183 -3.05 16.59 13.79
C GLY A 183 -3.90 17.13 12.63
N ASP A 184 -3.30 17.39 11.48
CA ASP A 184 -3.96 17.97 10.31
C ASP A 184 -4.88 16.97 9.59
N VAL A 185 -5.96 17.49 9.02
CA VAL A 185 -6.76 16.85 7.99
C VAL A 185 -6.14 17.16 6.63
N VAL A 186 -5.69 16.12 5.94
CA VAL A 186 -5.04 16.23 4.64
C VAL A 186 -5.99 15.74 3.56
N HIS A 187 -6.25 16.59 2.57
CA HIS A 187 -6.96 16.24 1.34
C HIS A 187 -5.94 15.88 0.26
N PHE A 188 -6.14 14.73 -0.38
CA PHE A 188 -5.31 14.25 -1.49
C PHE A 188 -6.10 14.20 -2.78
N ASP A 189 -5.67 14.98 -3.78
CA ASP A 189 -6.12 14.90 -5.16
C ASP A 189 -5.16 14.00 -5.95
N LEU A 190 -5.66 13.02 -6.70
CA LEU A 190 -4.83 12.02 -7.36
C LEU A 190 -4.92 12.14 -8.88
N THR A 191 -3.80 12.49 -9.52
CA THR A 191 -3.72 12.66 -10.97
C THR A 191 -2.60 11.81 -11.56
N SER A 192 -2.84 11.25 -12.76
CA SER A 192 -1.77 10.63 -13.55
C SER A 192 -1.83 11.06 -15.01
N PRO A 193 -0.70 11.48 -15.61
CA PRO A 193 -0.63 11.85 -17.02
C PRO A 193 -0.43 10.64 -17.96
N ASP A 194 -0.19 9.43 -17.45
CA ASP A 194 0.24 8.28 -18.26
C ASP A 194 -0.58 7.00 -18.06
N VAL A 195 -0.26 6.19 -17.06
CA VAL A 195 -0.82 4.86 -16.81
C VAL A 195 -1.45 4.80 -15.42
N ILE A 196 -2.16 3.71 -15.13
CA ILE A 196 -2.72 3.52 -13.80
C ILE A 196 -1.57 3.26 -12.80
N HIS A 197 -1.61 3.97 -11.68
CA HIS A 197 -0.79 3.73 -10.49
C HIS A 197 -1.69 3.50 -9.28
N SER A 198 -1.12 3.28 -8.11
CA SER A 198 -1.91 3.24 -6.86
C SER A 198 -1.11 3.85 -5.73
N PHE A 199 -1.63 4.95 -5.20
CA PHE A 199 -1.02 5.69 -4.11
C PHE A 199 -1.30 4.95 -2.80
N TRP A 200 -0.25 4.37 -2.22
CA TRP A 200 -0.38 3.56 -1.02
C TRP A 200 0.65 3.94 0.04
N ILE A 201 0.14 4.36 1.19
CA ILE A 201 0.91 4.54 2.42
C ILE A 201 0.44 3.45 3.39
N PRO A 202 1.21 2.36 3.62
CA PRO A 202 0.78 1.25 4.47
C PRO A 202 0.43 1.67 5.90
N ALA A 203 1.06 2.72 6.42
CA ALA A 203 0.75 3.30 7.74
C ALA A 203 -0.63 3.98 7.80
N PHE A 204 -1.23 4.34 6.66
CA PHE A 204 -2.62 4.82 6.62
C PHE A 204 -3.63 3.67 6.56
N ALA A 205 -3.16 2.43 6.33
CA ALA A 205 -4.00 1.27 6.03
C ALA A 205 -5.03 1.52 4.90
N PHE A 206 -4.75 2.48 4.01
CA PHE A 206 -5.62 2.90 2.93
C PHE A 206 -4.79 3.13 1.67
N LYS A 207 -5.38 2.81 0.52
CA LYS A 207 -4.81 3.09 -0.80
C LYS A 207 -5.92 3.55 -1.74
N MET A 208 -5.55 4.37 -2.71
CA MET A 208 -6.44 4.74 -3.79
C MET A 208 -5.68 4.69 -5.12
N ASP A 209 -6.34 4.17 -6.15
CA ASP A 209 -5.73 4.04 -7.45
C ASP A 209 -5.70 5.41 -8.14
N VAL A 210 -4.59 5.72 -8.80
CA VAL A 210 -4.41 6.97 -9.56
C VAL A 210 -4.66 6.62 -11.02
N ILE A 211 -5.78 7.06 -11.57
CA ILE A 211 -6.29 6.60 -12.86
C ILE A 211 -6.30 7.78 -13.84
N PRO A 212 -5.58 7.71 -14.97
CA PRO A 212 -5.61 8.77 -15.96
C PRO A 212 -7.04 9.14 -16.41
N GLY A 213 -7.38 10.42 -16.32
CA GLY A 213 -8.69 10.96 -16.69
C GLY A 213 -9.82 10.67 -15.69
N GLN A 214 -9.51 10.27 -14.46
CA GLN A 214 -10.45 10.20 -13.35
C GLN A 214 -9.91 11.02 -12.18
N ASP A 215 -10.74 11.89 -11.65
CA ASP A 215 -10.41 12.68 -10.47
C ASP A 215 -10.74 11.84 -9.23
N ASN A 216 -9.73 11.18 -8.68
CA ASN A 216 -9.86 10.44 -7.44
C ASN A 216 -9.33 11.29 -6.29
N GLU A 217 -10.11 11.41 -5.24
CA GLU A 217 -9.76 12.15 -4.04
C GLU A 217 -10.01 11.31 -2.78
N PHE A 218 -9.28 11.60 -1.71
CA PHE A 218 -9.63 11.15 -0.37
C PHE A 218 -9.02 12.04 0.70
N GLN A 219 -9.60 11.98 1.91
CA GLN A 219 -9.09 12.69 3.08
C GLN A 219 -8.59 11.71 4.15
N VAL A 220 -7.55 12.12 4.87
CA VAL A 220 -7.10 11.45 6.09
C VAL A 220 -6.82 12.48 7.18
N LYS A 221 -7.07 12.09 8.43
CA LYS A 221 -6.63 12.85 9.60
C LYS A 221 -5.38 12.19 10.18
N VAL A 222 -4.25 12.88 10.15
CA VAL A 222 -2.99 12.38 10.72
C VAL A 222 -3.06 12.54 12.24
N GLU A 223 -2.81 11.47 13.00
CA GLU A 223 -2.93 11.52 14.46
C GLU A 223 -1.76 12.29 15.11
N GLU A 224 -2.06 13.05 16.16
CA GLU A 224 -1.04 13.68 17.00
C GLU A 224 -0.11 12.63 17.65
N GLY A 225 1.17 12.98 17.87
CA GLY A 225 2.17 12.08 18.43
C GLY A 225 2.58 10.94 17.49
N THR A 226 2.36 11.10 16.18
CA THR A 226 2.79 10.13 15.15
C THR A 226 3.90 10.67 14.25
N ALA A 227 4.53 11.78 14.63
CA ALA A 227 5.73 12.29 13.99
C ALA A 227 6.79 11.18 13.76
N GLY A 228 7.35 11.15 12.55
CA GLY A 228 8.27 10.11 12.11
C GLY A 228 8.27 9.89 10.61
N THR A 229 9.09 8.93 10.16
CA THR A 229 9.24 8.59 8.74
C THR A 229 8.55 7.27 8.42
N TYR A 230 7.75 7.27 7.36
CA TYR A 230 6.99 6.15 6.85
C TYR A 230 7.31 5.91 5.37
N ALA A 231 6.97 4.72 4.88
CA ALA A 231 7.20 4.36 3.49
C ALA A 231 5.93 4.55 2.65
N GLY A 232 6.09 5.11 1.47
CA GLY A 232 5.09 5.14 0.40
C GLY A 232 5.45 4.20 -0.74
N ARG A 233 4.43 3.65 -1.42
CA ARG A 233 4.60 2.66 -2.48
C ARG A 233 3.57 2.85 -3.59
N CYS A 234 3.98 2.51 -4.82
CA CYS A 234 3.05 2.15 -5.88
C CYS A 234 2.47 0.75 -5.64
N ALA A 235 1.14 0.61 -5.68
CA ALA A 235 0.44 -0.66 -5.43
C ALA A 235 -0.34 -1.21 -6.65
N GLU A 236 -0.16 -0.64 -7.84
CA GLU A 236 -0.74 -1.11 -9.10
C GLU A 236 0.35 -1.21 -10.18
N LEU A 237 0.36 -2.29 -10.96
CA LEU A 237 1.46 -2.58 -11.88
C LEU A 237 1.54 -1.54 -13.02
N CYS A 238 2.52 -0.64 -12.94
CA CYS A 238 2.64 0.51 -13.85
C CYS A 238 3.77 0.43 -14.89
N GLY A 239 4.55 -0.66 -14.92
CA GLY A 239 5.61 -0.87 -15.91
C GLY A 239 6.86 -1.53 -15.35
N VAL A 240 7.98 -1.37 -16.07
CA VAL A 240 9.26 -2.06 -15.78
C VAL A 240 9.85 -1.67 -14.43
N ASP A 241 9.73 -0.40 -14.01
CA ASP A 241 10.24 0.08 -12.73
C ASP A 241 9.15 0.21 -11.64
N HIS A 242 8.03 -0.49 -11.79
CA HIS A 242 6.93 -0.48 -10.81
C HIS A 242 7.41 -0.69 -9.36
N ALA A 243 8.27 -1.67 -9.12
CA ALA A 243 8.79 -1.98 -7.78
C ALA A 243 9.75 -0.91 -7.21
N ARG A 244 10.25 0.00 -8.05
CA ARG A 244 11.13 1.12 -7.64
C ARG A 244 10.37 2.43 -7.43
N MET A 245 9.09 2.45 -7.77
CA MET A 245 8.22 3.62 -7.67
C MET A 245 7.78 3.85 -6.21
N LEU A 246 8.77 4.17 -5.39
CA LEU A 246 8.68 4.37 -3.94
C LEU A 246 8.84 5.86 -3.62
N PHE A 247 8.22 6.29 -2.53
CA PHE A 247 8.37 7.62 -1.97
C PHE A 247 8.48 7.50 -0.44
N ASP A 248 9.03 8.51 0.20
CA ASP A 248 9.08 8.57 1.66
C ASP A 248 7.95 9.49 2.15
N VAL A 249 7.46 9.26 3.36
CA VAL A 249 6.47 10.11 4.01
C VAL A 249 7.05 10.56 5.33
N GLU A 250 7.15 11.87 5.54
CA GLU A 250 7.66 12.46 6.76
C GLU A 250 6.54 13.20 7.48
N VAL A 251 6.15 12.70 8.65
CA VAL A 251 5.19 13.38 9.52
C VAL A 251 5.99 14.19 10.53
N MET A 252 5.75 15.51 10.55
CA MET A 252 6.44 16.45 11.42
C MET A 252 5.54 16.97 12.53
N GLU A 253 6.15 17.37 13.65
CA GLU A 253 5.47 18.18 14.65
C GLU A 253 5.08 19.54 14.06
N PRO A 254 4.02 20.20 14.59
CA PRO A 254 3.50 21.46 14.04
C PRO A 254 4.54 22.56 13.80
N ASP A 255 5.42 22.82 14.77
CA ASP A 255 6.42 23.89 14.68
C ASP A 255 7.51 23.57 13.63
N ASP A 256 7.88 22.30 13.50
CA ASP A 256 8.88 21.84 12.54
C ASP A 256 8.32 21.87 11.11
N TYR A 257 7.05 21.50 10.94
CA TYR A 257 6.36 21.59 9.65
C TYR A 257 6.27 23.05 9.19
N ASP A 258 5.88 23.97 10.07
CA ASP A 258 5.77 25.39 9.74
C ASP A 258 7.13 25.98 9.32
N ALA A 259 8.22 25.57 9.99
CA ALA A 259 9.58 25.95 9.61
C ALA A 259 10.00 25.37 8.25
N TRP A 260 9.65 24.10 8.01
CA TRP A 260 9.91 23.42 6.74
C TRP A 260 9.19 24.08 5.57
N VAL A 261 7.90 24.41 5.72
CA VAL A 261 7.14 25.14 4.69
C VAL A 261 7.82 26.46 4.34
N ALA A 262 8.22 27.25 5.35
CA ALA A 262 8.88 28.53 5.12
C ALA A 262 10.22 28.39 4.37
N GLU A 263 10.97 27.30 4.63
CA GLU A 263 12.19 26.98 3.88
C GLU A 263 11.87 26.62 2.42
N GLN A 264 10.88 25.77 2.18
CA GLN A 264 10.47 25.36 0.83
C GLN A 264 10.03 26.56 -0.02
N GLU A 265 9.28 27.49 0.56
CA GLU A 265 8.89 28.73 -0.10
C GLU A 265 10.09 29.60 -0.48
N ALA A 266 11.04 29.77 0.44
CA ALA A 266 12.25 30.54 0.18
C ALA A 266 13.09 29.92 -0.94
N GLN A 267 13.13 28.59 -1.03
CA GLN A 267 13.81 27.88 -2.12
C GLN A 267 13.07 28.03 -3.46
N ALA A 268 11.73 27.89 -3.47
CA ALA A 268 10.92 28.05 -4.67
C ALA A 268 11.06 29.45 -5.29
N GLN A 269 11.10 30.50 -4.46
CA GLN A 269 11.29 31.88 -4.92
C GLN A 269 12.69 32.13 -5.52
N GLN A 270 13.73 31.47 -4.99
CA GLN A 270 15.10 31.58 -5.52
C GLN A 270 15.23 30.95 -6.91
N GLN A 271 14.52 29.84 -7.16
CA GLN A 271 14.53 29.15 -8.45
C GLN A 271 13.84 29.99 -9.55
N ASP A 272 12.78 30.74 -9.21
CA ASP A 272 12.10 31.63 -10.15
C ASP A 272 12.91 32.92 -10.46
N THR A 273 13.73 33.36 -9.52
CA THR A 273 14.54 34.59 -9.68
C THR A 273 15.86 34.36 -10.44
N GLY A 274 16.21 33.12 -10.78
CA GLY A 274 17.38 32.78 -11.62
C GLY A 274 18.76 32.98 -10.99
N GLU A 275 18.85 33.21 -9.68
CA GLU A 275 20.13 33.35 -8.98
C GLU A 275 20.65 31.96 -8.57
N GLN A 276 21.39 31.31 -9.46
CA GLN A 276 22.16 30.11 -9.08
C GLN A 276 23.33 30.52 -8.17
N PRO A 277 23.60 29.79 -7.06
CA PRO A 277 24.84 29.97 -6.31
C PRO A 277 26.01 29.63 -7.24
N GLY A 278 26.82 30.64 -7.58
CA GLY A 278 27.91 30.51 -8.52
C GLY A 278 28.90 29.42 -8.10
N GLU A 279 29.00 28.37 -8.93
CA GLU A 279 30.16 27.49 -8.95
C GLU A 279 31.36 28.32 -9.41
N GLU A 280 32.31 28.52 -8.51
CA GLU A 280 33.55 29.26 -8.73
C GLU A 280 34.39 28.52 -9.78
N SER A 281 34.24 28.91 -11.06
CA SER A 281 35.07 28.40 -12.14
C SER A 281 36.51 28.86 -11.92
N GLY A 282 37.38 27.93 -11.54
CA GLY A 282 38.82 28.15 -11.44
C GLY A 282 39.39 28.58 -12.78
N GLN A 283 39.64 29.89 -12.91
CA GLN A 283 40.29 30.47 -14.06
C GLN A 283 41.79 30.24 -13.97
N GLN A 284 42.33 29.38 -14.83
CA GLN A 284 43.75 29.36 -15.17
C GLN A 284 43.93 29.68 -16.65
N THR A 285 44.32 30.91 -16.92
CA THR A 285 45.17 31.27 -18.08
C THR A 285 46.62 31.28 -17.56
N PRO A 286 47.64 30.91 -18.36
CA PRO A 286 48.14 31.90 -19.30
C PRO A 286 48.75 31.39 -20.64
N ASP A 287 48.72 32.35 -21.57
CA ASP A 287 49.66 32.67 -22.65
C ASP A 287 49.68 31.91 -23.99
N ALA A 288 49.41 32.70 -25.02
CA ALA A 288 49.79 32.49 -26.41
C ALA A 288 51.18 33.09 -26.64
N ASP A 289 52.07 32.37 -27.36
CA ASP A 289 52.86 32.97 -28.43
C ASP A 289 53.64 31.94 -29.30
N THR A 290 53.53 32.16 -30.62
CA THR A 290 54.51 31.95 -31.71
C THR A 290 54.78 30.56 -32.33
N ALA A 291 54.18 30.37 -33.52
CA ALA A 291 54.70 29.97 -34.84
C ALA A 291 55.83 28.90 -35.03
N GLY A 292 55.63 28.01 -36.02
CA GLY A 292 56.74 27.46 -36.84
C GLY A 292 56.58 26.06 -37.48
N SER A 293 56.22 26.06 -38.78
CA SER A 293 56.59 25.16 -39.91
C SER A 293 56.46 23.62 -39.89
N GLU A 294 55.74 23.15 -40.92
CA GLU A 294 56.09 22.09 -41.91
C GLU A 294 56.24 20.62 -41.48
N GLY A 295 55.52 19.74 -42.19
CA GLY A 295 55.89 18.32 -42.32
C GLY A 295 54.74 17.34 -42.63
N GLU A 296 54.47 17.16 -43.92
CA GLU A 296 54.17 15.89 -44.63
C GLU A 296 53.07 14.90 -44.12
N SER A 297 52.10 14.62 -45.01
CA SER A 297 51.25 13.40 -45.08
C SER A 297 52.10 12.17 -45.56
N PRO A 298 51.63 10.89 -45.60
CA PRO A 298 50.24 10.47 -45.80
C PRO A 298 49.79 9.09 -45.22
N GLU A 299 48.53 8.73 -45.59
CA GLU A 299 47.94 7.37 -45.63
C GLU A 299 47.61 6.71 -44.27
N ASP A 300 46.48 6.05 -44.02
CA ASP A 300 45.53 5.33 -44.87
C ASP A 300 44.25 5.00 -44.05
N GLY A 301 43.13 4.70 -44.74
CA GLY A 301 42.14 3.74 -44.23
C GLY A 301 40.77 4.28 -43.84
N ALA A 302 39.91 4.45 -44.84
CA ALA A 302 38.46 4.51 -44.69
C ALA A 302 37.85 3.11 -44.47
N VAL A 303 37.01 2.94 -43.45
CA VAL A 303 35.84 2.02 -43.36
C VAL A 303 35.00 2.60 -42.20
N GLY A 304 33.71 2.92 -42.27
CA GLY A 304 32.61 2.44 -43.09
C GLY A 304 31.41 2.40 -42.13
N ASP A 305 30.54 3.40 -42.28
CA ASP A 305 29.28 3.59 -41.57
C ASP A 305 28.29 2.47 -41.91
N GLU A 306 27.65 1.87 -40.90
CA GLU A 306 26.42 1.10 -41.09
C GLU A 306 25.56 1.14 -39.81
N ARG A 307 24.65 2.13 -39.78
CA ARG A 307 23.39 2.08 -39.03
C ARG A 307 22.40 1.16 -39.76
N PRO A 308 21.55 0.38 -39.06
CA PRO A 308 20.28 -0.05 -39.63
C PRO A 308 19.17 0.97 -39.33
N ALA A 309 18.48 1.37 -40.40
CA ALA A 309 17.25 2.18 -40.40
C ALA A 309 16.01 1.32 -40.00
N PRO A 310 14.87 1.95 -39.69
CA PRO A 310 13.72 1.30 -39.04
C PRO A 310 12.81 0.58 -40.05
N ALA A 311 12.03 -0.37 -39.55
CA ALA A 311 10.98 -1.04 -40.30
C ALA A 311 9.65 -0.28 -40.13
N ASP A 312 9.10 0.19 -41.25
CA ASP A 312 7.74 0.70 -41.37
C ASP A 312 6.81 -0.32 -42.05
N ASP A 313 5.55 -0.21 -41.63
CA ASP A 313 4.31 -0.47 -42.37
C ASP A 313 3.63 -1.86 -42.27
N ALA A 314 2.48 -1.89 -41.58
CA ALA A 314 1.17 -1.98 -42.24
C ALA A 314 0.00 -2.28 -41.27
N GLY A 315 -0.96 -1.34 -41.20
CA GLY A 315 -2.38 -1.69 -41.28
C GLY A 315 -3.18 -1.89 -39.99
N ALA A 316 -3.67 -0.81 -39.40
CA ALA A 316 -4.91 -0.81 -38.61
C ALA A 316 -6.14 -0.62 -39.54
N PRO A 317 -7.28 -1.25 -39.25
CA PRO A 317 -8.58 -0.74 -39.67
C PRO A 317 -9.33 -0.08 -38.49
N ALA A 318 -9.86 1.11 -38.76
CA ALA A 318 -10.77 1.88 -37.89
C ALA A 318 -12.19 1.25 -37.84
N PRO A 319 -13.05 1.66 -36.88
CA PRO A 319 -14.22 0.90 -36.44
C PRO A 319 -15.46 1.11 -37.31
N ALA A 320 -16.34 0.11 -37.33
CA ALA A 320 -17.67 0.19 -37.93
C ALA A 320 -18.65 0.86 -36.96
N ASN A 321 -19.30 1.92 -37.45
CA ASN A 321 -20.53 2.48 -36.89
C ASN A 321 -21.69 1.49 -37.09
N GLU A 322 -22.46 1.21 -36.03
CA GLU A 322 -23.81 0.69 -36.16
C GLU A 322 -24.73 1.43 -35.17
N GLU A 323 -25.53 2.33 -35.73
CA GLU A 323 -26.66 2.98 -35.07
C GLU A 323 -27.96 2.23 -35.45
N ALA A 324 -28.90 2.22 -34.50
CA ALA A 324 -30.35 1.94 -34.62
C ALA A 324 -30.85 0.48 -34.56
N GLY A 325 -31.62 0.18 -33.49
CA GLY A 325 -32.63 -0.88 -33.56
C GLY A 325 -33.25 -1.45 -32.27
N ARG A 326 -34.10 -0.65 -31.58
CA ARG A 326 -35.12 -1.03 -30.57
C ARG A 326 -34.71 -1.36 -29.14
#